data_AF-A0A965EEZ3-F1
#
_entry.id   AF-A0A965EEZ3-F1
#
_cell.length_a   1.000
_cell.length_b   1.000
_cell.length_c   1.000
_cell.angle_alpha   90.00
_cell.angle_beta   90.00
_cell.angle_gamma   90.00
#
_symmetry.space_group_name_H-M   'P 1'
#
loop_
_entity.id
_entity.type
_entity.pdbx_description
1 polymer ?
#
loop_
_entity_poly.entity_id
_entity_poly.type
_entity_poly.pdbx_seq_one_letter_code
_entity_poly.pdbx_strand_id
1 'polypeptide(L)' 'MARNKIEDLRNHLFETIEMLKDGDMEIDKAKTISDVAQVIINSAKVEVDFMKVVHGNGSGFIPLDSREQPKAIEQ' A
#
# COMPACT_ATOMS: atom_id res chain seq x y z
N MET A 1 -4.19 -17.03 -2.44
CA MET A 1 -4.84 -16.25 -1.36
C MET A 1 -4.86 -14.80 -1.78
N ALA A 2 -5.89 -14.03 -1.41
CA ALA A 2 -5.97 -12.61 -1.76
C ALA A 2 -4.83 -11.83 -1.11
N ARG A 3 -4.21 -10.93 -1.87
CA ARG A 3 -3.13 -10.04 -1.44
C ARG A 3 -3.74 -8.69 -1.11
N ASN A 4 -3.85 -8.38 0.19
CA ASN A 4 -4.69 -7.29 0.69
C ASN A 4 -3.94 -6.29 1.57
N LYS A 5 -2.61 -6.22 1.47
CA LYS A 5 -1.81 -5.23 2.20
C LYS A 5 -1.45 -4.04 1.30
N ILE A 6 -1.14 -2.90 1.91
CA ILE A 6 -0.70 -1.70 1.18
C ILE A 6 0.55 -1.95 0.31
N GLU A 7 1.45 -2.83 0.75
CA GLU A 7 2.65 -3.22 -0.02
C GLU A 7 2.28 -3.95 -1.32
N ASP A 8 1.32 -4.87 -1.27
CA ASP A 8 0.86 -5.60 -2.45
C ASP A 8 0.21 -4.65 -3.46
N LEU A 9 -0.59 -3.68 -2.98
CA LEU A 9 -1.16 -2.65 -3.83
C LEU A 9 -0.07 -1.81 -4.52
N ARG A 10 0.95 -1.39 -3.77
CA ARG A 10 2.07 -0.61 -4.32
C ARG A 10 2.82 -1.40 -5.39
N ASN A 11 3.09 -2.69 -5.14
CA ASN A 11 3.76 -3.55 -6.11
C ASN A 11 2.99 -3.63 -7.43
N HIS A 12 1.69 -3.87 -7.38
CA HIS A 12 0.86 -3.91 -8.60
C HIS A 12 0.78 -2.57 -9.33
N LEU A 13 0.78 -1.45 -8.60
CA LEU A 13 0.84 -0.13 -9.22
C LEU A 13 2.19 0.12 -9.91
N PHE A 14 3.30 -0.31 -9.32
CA PHE A 14 4.61 -0.24 -9.98
C PHE A 14 4.69 -1.13 -11.22
N GLU A 15 4.20 -2.37 -11.15
CA GLU A 15 4.10 -3.25 -12.33
C GLU A 15 3.28 -2.59 -13.46
N THR A 16 2.16 -1.95 -13.10
CA THR A 16 1.32 -1.22 -14.07
C THR A 16 2.08 -0.05 -14.72
N ILE A 17 2.90 0.68 -13.96
CA ILE A 17 3.74 1.78 -14.48
C ILE A 17 4.79 1.26 -15.46
N GLU A 18 5.47 0.16 -15.14
CA GLU A 18 6.46 -0.43 -16.04
C GLU A 18 5.82 -0.94 -17.34
N MET A 19 4.69 -1.65 -17.24
CA MET A 19 3.96 -2.11 -18.42
C MET A 19 3.47 -0.94 -19.31
N LEU A 20 3.04 0.17 -18.72
CA LEU A 20 2.69 1.38 -19.47
C LEU A 20 3.92 1.99 -20.18
N LYS A 21 5.07 2.04 -19.49
CA LYS A 21 6.32 2.58 -20.05
C LYS A 21 6.84 1.74 -21.20
N ASP A 22 6.72 0.42 -21.08
CA ASP A 22 7.24 -0.54 -22.07
C ASP A 22 6.24 -0.76 -23.23
N GLY A 23 5.01 -0.24 -23.13
CA GLY A 23 3.97 -0.34 -24.16
C GLY A 23 3.16 -1.64 -24.10
N ASP A 24 3.31 -2.42 -23.03
CA ASP A 24 2.69 -3.73 -22.82
C ASP A 24 1.28 -3.64 -22.18
N MET A 25 0.73 -2.43 -22.04
CA MET A 25 -0.61 -2.22 -21.48
C MET A 25 -1.39 -1.11 -22.19
N GLU A 26 -2.66 -1.41 -22.49
CA GLU A 26 -3.63 -0.42 -22.95
C GLU A 26 -3.91 0.65 -21.88
N ILE A 27 -3.96 1.91 -22.30
CA ILE A 27 -4.15 3.07 -21.42
C ILE A 27 -5.45 2.95 -20.60
N ASP A 28 -6.55 2.49 -21.22
CA ASP A 28 -7.85 2.33 -20.55
C ASP A 28 -7.80 1.28 -19.43
N LYS A 29 -7.01 0.22 -19.63
CA LYS A 29 -6.79 -0.81 -18.61
C LYS A 29 -5.99 -0.26 -17.44
N ALA A 30 -4.92 0.49 -17.73
CA ALA A 30 -4.12 1.12 -16.68
C ALA A 30 -4.92 2.15 -15.88
N LYS A 31 -5.77 2.93 -16.55
CA LYS A 31 -6.69 3.86 -15.89
C LYS A 31 -7.65 3.13 -14.95
N THR A 32 -8.25 2.04 -15.40
CA THR A 32 -9.15 1.22 -14.56
C THR A 32 -8.44 0.68 -13.32
N ILE A 33 -7.18 0.23 -13.46
CA ILE A 33 -6.36 -0.21 -12.32
C ILE A 33 -6.12 0.96 -11.35
N SER A 34 -5.78 2.14 -11.87
CA SER A 34 -5.57 3.35 -11.06
C SER A 34 -6.81 3.75 -10.27
N ASP A 35 -7.99 3.70 -10.89
CA ASP A 35 -9.26 4.06 -10.26
C ASP A 35 -9.61 3.10 -9.10
N VAL A 36 -9.44 1.79 -9.30
CA VAL A 36 -9.67 0.79 -8.23
C VAL A 36 -8.66 0.96 -7.09
N ALA A 37 -7.38 1.21 -7.42
CA ALA A 37 -6.36 1.47 -6.41
C ALA A 37 -6.67 2.73 -5.58
N GLN A 38 -7.24 3.76 -6.20
CA GLN A 38 -7.63 4.99 -5.51
C GLN A 38 -8.71 4.74 -4.45
N VAL A 39 -9.66 3.84 -4.72
CA VAL A 39 -10.69 3.43 -3.74
C VAL A 39 -10.04 2.75 -2.53
N ILE A 40 -9.07 1.86 -2.77
CA ILE A 40 -8.34 1.17 -1.68
C ILE A 40 -7.53 2.18 -0.85
N ILE A 41 -6.83 3.11 -1.50
CA ILE A 41 -6.07 4.18 -0.82
C ILE A 41 -7.00 5.05 0.04
N ASN A 42 -8.22 5.34 -0.44
CA ASN A 42 -9.19 6.10 0.35
C ASN A 42 -9.65 5.33 1.60
N SER A 43 -9.86 4.01 1.50
CA SER A 43 -10.10 3.16 2.68
C SER A 43 -8.94 3.22 3.67
N ALA A 44 -7.70 3.15 3.18
CA ALA A 44 -6.50 3.23 3.99
C ALA A 44 -6.39 4.57 4.76
N LYS A 45 -6.79 5.68 4.13
CA LYS A 45 -6.82 7.00 4.80
C LYS A 45 -7.80 7.01 5.98
N VAL A 46 -8.98 6.40 5.82
CA VAL A 46 -9.95 6.26 6.92
C VAL A 46 -9.36 5.43 8.07
N GLU A 47 -8.63 4.35 7.76
CA GLU A 47 -7.95 3.57 8.79
C GLU A 47 -6.87 4.38 9.53
N VAL A 48 -6.11 5.23 8.82
CA VAL A 48 -5.16 6.16 9.43
C VAL A 48 -5.86 7.13 10.39
N ASP A 49 -7.00 7.67 9.98
CA ASP A 49 -7.76 8.60 10.82
C ASP A 49 -8.33 7.90 12.06
N PHE A 50 -8.82 6.66 11.91
CA PHE A 50 -9.21 5.83 13.05
C PHE A 50 -8.03 5.59 14.01
N MET A 51 -6.84 5.22 13.50
CA MET A 51 -5.64 5.00 14.31
C MET A 51 -5.24 6.24 15.13
N LYS A 52 -5.35 7.45 14.56
CA LYS A 52 -5.09 8.70 15.28
C LYS A 52 -6.02 8.90 16.47
N VAL A 53 -7.31 8.53 16.32
CA VAL A 53 -8.33 8.70 17.36
C VAL A 53 -8.15 7.69 18.49
N VAL A 54 -7.83 6.44 18.16
CA VAL A 54 -7.71 5.36 19.15
C VAL A 54 -6.29 5.18 19.70
N HIS A 55 -5.34 6.02 19.26
CA HIS A 55 -3.91 5.88 19.53
C HIS A 55 -3.38 4.47 19.18
N GLY A 56 -3.90 3.91 18.08
CA GLY A 56 -3.51 2.62 17.55
C GLY A 56 -2.23 2.74 16.72
N ASN A 57 -1.38 1.72 16.76
CA ASN A 57 -0.07 1.79 16.09
C ASN A 57 -0.07 1.21 14.67
N GLY A 58 -1.08 0.45 14.25
CA GLY A 58 -1.15 -0.17 12.91
C GLY A 58 -2.53 -0.78 12.62
N SER A 59 -2.73 -1.24 11.39
CA SER A 59 -3.98 -1.89 10.95
C SER A 59 -3.71 -3.17 10.15
N GLY A 60 -4.78 -3.92 9.86
CA GLY A 60 -4.68 -5.12 9.01
C GLY A 60 -4.26 -4.81 7.57
N PHE A 61 -4.48 -3.56 7.12
CA PHE A 61 -4.11 -3.08 5.79
C PHE A 61 -2.76 -2.35 5.77
N ILE A 62 -2.48 -1.53 6.79
CA ILE A 62 -1.24 -0.78 7.00
C ILE A 62 -0.49 -1.40 8.19
N PRO A 63 0.42 -2.35 7.95
CA PRO A 63 1.17 -2.98 9.02
C PRO A 63 2.13 -1.97 9.67
N LEU A 64 2.36 -2.14 10.97
CA LEU A 64 3.60 -1.69 11.57
C LEU A 64 4.70 -2.62 11.08
N ASP A 65 5.58 -2.10 10.24
CA ASP A 65 6.89 -2.71 10.19
C ASP A 65 7.50 -2.59 11.58
N SER A 66 7.68 -3.73 12.26
CA SER A 66 8.79 -3.89 13.19
C SER A 66 10.08 -3.81 12.36
N ARG A 67 10.39 -2.64 11.79
CA ARG A 67 11.77 -2.30 11.45
C ARG A 67 12.49 -2.42 12.78
N GLU A 68 13.19 -3.53 12.97
CA GLU A 68 13.92 -3.84 14.19
C GLU A 68 14.61 -2.56 14.63
N GLN A 69 14.23 -2.03 15.80
CA GLN A 69 15.02 -0.96 16.38
C GLN A 69 16.44 -1.51 16.45
N PRO A 70 17.46 -0.83 15.90
CA PRO A 70 18.83 -1.31 16.00
C PRO A 70 19.07 -1.58 17.48
N LYS A 71 19.37 -2.84 17.82
CA LYS A 71 19.64 -3.26 19.19
C LYS A 71 20.64 -2.25 19.74
N ALA A 72 20.25 -1.53 20.80
CA ALA A 72 21.16 -0.63 21.48
C ALA A 72 22.44 -1.41 21.72
N ILE A 73 23.57 -0.89 21.23
CA ILE A 73 24.87 -1.50 21.43
C ILE A 73 25.06 -1.55 22.94
N GLU A 74 24.92 -2.74 23.50
CA GLU A 74 25.17 -3.01 24.92
C GLU A 74 26.67 -2.73 25.14
N GLN A 75 26.97 -1.73 25.96
CA GLN A 75 28.34 -1.33 26.31
C GLN A 75 28.95 -2.30 27.30
#